data_AF-A0A9X3KTW6-F1
#
_entry.id   AF-A0A9X3KTW6-F1
#
_cell.length_a   1.000
_cell.length_b   1.000
_cell.length_c   1.000
_cell.angle_alpha   90.00
_cell.angle_beta   90.00
_cell.angle_gamma   90.00
#
_symmetry.space_group_name_H-M   'P 1'
#
loop_
_entity.id
_entity.type
_entity.pdbx_description
1 polymer ?
#
loop_
_entity_poly.entity_id
_entity_poly.type
_entity_poly.pdbx_seq_one_letter_code
_entity_poly.pdbx_strand_id
1 'polypeptide(L)'
;MEAKAEVQKPKTVLDLESMLAVQGVTLSFRQERVARFAVAYPEIVAFGTANSLAVRCSVTQSTVVRLAISLGFESYREFRRVFRQHVKVNATYR
;
A
#
# COMPACT_ATOMS: atom_id res chain seq x y z
N MET A 1 1.42 26.45 -13.56
CA MET A 1 0.22 26.07 -12.80
C MET A 1 0.21 24.55 -12.75
N GLU A 2 1.07 23.95 -11.93
CA GLU A 2 1.14 22.49 -11.78
C GLU A 2 0.06 22.07 -10.80
N ALA A 3 -0.95 21.37 -11.32
CA ALA A 3 -1.89 20.62 -10.51
C ALA A 3 -1.11 19.52 -9.79
N LYS A 4 -0.62 19.83 -8.60
CA LYS A 4 -0.13 18.84 -7.64
C LYS A 4 -1.32 17.95 -7.39
N ALA A 5 -1.37 16.78 -8.03
CA ALA A 5 -2.37 15.77 -7.75
C ALA A 5 -2.37 15.59 -6.24
N GLU A 6 -3.44 16.04 -5.57
CA GLU A 6 -3.65 15.73 -4.18
C GLU A 6 -3.68 14.21 -4.13
N VAL A 7 -2.58 13.61 -3.67
CA VAL A 7 -2.50 12.16 -3.47
C VAL A 7 -3.48 11.86 -2.36
N GLN A 8 -4.75 11.68 -2.74
CA GLN A 8 -5.80 11.34 -1.81
C GLN A 8 -5.44 9.99 -1.22
N LYS A 9 -5.29 10.00 0.10
CA LYS A 9 -5.02 8.80 0.89
C LYS A 9 -6.04 7.71 0.54
N PRO A 10 -5.59 6.56 0.02
CA PRO A 10 -6.51 5.51 -0.39
C PRO A 10 -7.21 4.90 0.82
N LYS A 11 -8.52 4.66 0.68
CA LYS A 11 -9.37 4.11 1.75
C LYS A 11 -9.53 2.60 1.58
N THR A 12 -9.39 2.10 0.36
CA THR A 12 -9.54 0.69 -0.01
C THR A 12 -8.35 0.17 -0.82
N VAL A 13 -8.23 -1.16 -0.92
CA VAL A 13 -7.22 -1.79 -1.79
C VAL A 13 -7.52 -1.49 -3.27
N LEU A 14 -8.79 -1.33 -3.64
CA LEU A 14 -9.20 -0.92 -5.00
C LEU A 14 -8.75 0.52 -5.32
N ASP A 15 -8.78 1.42 -4.34
CA ASP A 15 -8.24 2.77 -4.51
C ASP A 15 -6.73 2.71 -4.77
N LEU A 16 -6.01 1.84 -4.04
CA LEU A 16 -4.57 1.61 -4.25
C LEU A 16 -4.29 1.05 -5.65
N GLU A 17 -5.07 0.09 -6.13
CA GLU A 17 -4.97 -0.43 -7.49
C GLU A 17 -5.15 0.66 -8.54
N SER A 18 -6.20 1.47 -8.38
CA SER A 18 -6.51 2.57 -9.28
C SER A 18 -5.38 3.61 -9.29
N MET A 19 -4.83 3.93 -8.12
CA MET A 19 -3.69 4.85 -7.98
C MET A 19 -2.40 4.30 -8.60
N LEU A 20 -2.17 2.98 -8.58
CA LEU A 20 -1.01 2.37 -9.23
C LEU A 20 -1.18 2.25 -10.75
N ALA A 21 -2.43 2.15 -11.23
CA ALA A 21 -2.74 2.12 -12.66
C ALA A 21 -2.62 3.52 -13.30
N VAL A 22 -2.98 4.57 -12.55
CA VAL A 22 -2.81 5.96 -12.98
C VAL A 22 -1.36 6.39 -12.70
N GLN A 23 -0.63 6.89 -13.69
CA GLN A 23 0.76 7.38 -13.58
C GLN A 23 0.96 8.59 -12.63
N GLY A 24 -0.01 8.89 -11.76
CA GLY A 24 -0.06 10.09 -10.92
C GLY A 24 0.70 9.99 -9.59
N VAL A 25 1.19 8.81 -9.19
CA VAL A 25 1.94 8.65 -7.93
C VAL A 25 3.43 8.51 -8.23
N THR A 26 4.24 9.42 -7.70
CA THR A 26 5.71 9.39 -7.82
C THR A 26 6.31 8.38 -6.83
N LEU A 27 6.21 7.10 -7.16
CA LEU A 27 6.88 6.03 -6.41
C LEU A 27 8.23 5.70 -7.05
N SER A 28 9.25 5.44 -6.21
CA SER A 28 10.47 4.80 -6.69
C SER A 28 10.17 3.35 -7.11
N PHE A 29 10.99 2.77 -8.00
CA PHE A 29 10.87 1.37 -8.44
C PHE A 29 10.69 0.37 -7.28
N ARG A 30 11.40 0.58 -6.16
CA ARG A 30 11.29 -0.28 -4.98
C ARG A 30 9.96 -0.10 -4.24
N GLN A 31 9.47 1.14 -4.14
CA GLN A 31 8.19 1.44 -3.52
C GLN A 31 7.04 0.91 -4.35
N GLU A 32 7.10 1.09 -5.68
CA GLU A 32 6.11 0.54 -6.61
C GLU A 32 6.06 -0.99 -6.54
N ARG A 33 7.21 -1.66 -6.50
CA ARG A 33 7.28 -3.12 -6.30
C ARG A 33 6.55 -3.55 -5.02
N VAL A 34 6.78 -2.84 -3.91
CA VAL A 34 6.11 -3.13 -2.63
C VAL A 34 4.61 -2.88 -2.73
N ALA A 35 4.18 -1.78 -3.36
CA ALA A 35 2.77 -1.44 -3.51
C ALA A 35 2.01 -2.46 -4.36
N ARG A 36 2.58 -2.86 -5.49
CA ARG A 36 2.01 -3.91 -6.35
C ARG A 36 1.92 -5.26 -5.64
N PHE A 37 2.96 -5.63 -4.88
CA PHE A 37 2.93 -6.86 -4.09
C PHE A 37 1.87 -6.80 -2.99
N ALA A 38 1.75 -5.66 -2.31
CA ALA A 38 0.77 -5.46 -1.24
C ALA A 38 -0.67 -5.62 -1.75
N VAL A 39 -0.95 -5.07 -2.92
CA VAL A 39 -2.23 -5.20 -3.63
C VAL A 39 -2.49 -6.65 -4.07
N ALA A 40 -1.50 -7.32 -4.65
CA ALA A 40 -1.64 -8.70 -5.14
C ALA A 40 -1.83 -9.73 -4.02
N TYR A 41 -1.27 -9.48 -2.83
CA TYR A 41 -1.31 -10.39 -1.68
C TYR A 41 -1.73 -9.64 -0.39
N PRO A 42 -2.98 -9.17 -0.32
CA PRO A 42 -3.46 -8.30 0.75
C PRO A 42 -3.42 -8.97 2.13
N GLU A 43 -3.57 -10.30 2.21
CA GLU A 43 -3.48 -11.09 3.43
C GLU A 43 -2.09 -11.01 4.08
N ILE A 44 -1.02 -10.99 3.28
CA ILE A 44 0.36 -10.89 3.79
C ILE A 44 0.55 -9.56 4.50
N VAL A 45 -0.01 -8.48 3.95
CA VAL A 45 0.06 -7.15 4.56
C VAL A 45 -0.83 -7.08 5.80
N ALA A 46 -2.06 -7.58 5.68
CA ALA A 46 -3.08 -7.54 6.72
C ALA A 46 -2.62 -8.23 8.03
N PHE A 47 -2.02 -9.41 7.91
CA PHE A 47 -1.58 -10.22 9.05
C PHE A 47 -0.09 -10.04 9.39
N GLY A 48 0.71 -9.54 8.45
CA GLY A 48 2.15 -9.33 8.63
C GLY A 48 2.54 -7.99 9.26
N THR A 49 3.84 -7.78 9.36
CA THR A 49 4.50 -6.54 9.78
C THR A 49 5.19 -5.85 8.61
N ALA A 50 5.61 -4.59 8.81
CA ALA A 50 6.41 -3.88 7.82
C ALA A 50 7.70 -4.63 7.48
N ASN A 51 8.32 -5.30 8.47
CA ASN A 51 9.54 -6.07 8.27
C ASN A 51 9.28 -7.32 7.42
N SER A 52 8.23 -8.10 7.71
CA SER A 52 7.91 -9.28 6.90
C SER A 52 7.55 -8.92 5.46
N LEU A 53 6.83 -7.81 5.25
CA LEU A 53 6.54 -7.30 3.90
C LEU A 53 7.83 -6.87 3.19
N ALA A 54 8.74 -6.22 3.92
CA ALA A 54 10.02 -5.79 3.37
C ALA A 54 10.88 -6.97 2.89
N VAL A 55 10.99 -8.03 3.71
CA VAL A 55 11.71 -9.26 3.36
C VAL A 55 11.14 -9.90 2.10
N ARG A 56 9.80 -10.04 2.02
CA ARG A 56 9.12 -10.63 0.86
C ARG A 56 9.33 -9.83 -0.42
N CYS A 57 9.42 -8.51 -0.28
CA CYS A 57 9.68 -7.60 -1.38
C CYS A 57 11.18 -7.33 -1.59
N SER A 58 12.11 -8.02 -0.90
CA SER A 58 13.56 -7.76 -0.95
C SER A 58 13.94 -6.27 -0.82
N VAL A 59 13.31 -5.57 0.14
CA VAL A 59 13.58 -4.17 0.50
C VAL A 59 13.81 -4.04 2.00
N THR A 60 14.13 -2.84 2.46
CA THR A 60 14.23 -2.53 3.90
C THR A 60 12.87 -2.15 4.50
N GLN A 61 12.70 -2.36 5.80
CA GLN A 61 11.51 -1.94 6.54
C GLN A 61 11.23 -0.43 6.36
N SER A 62 12.27 0.41 6.38
CA SER A 62 12.15 1.85 6.13
C SER A 62 11.62 2.18 4.74
N THR A 63 11.84 1.32 3.73
CA THR A 63 11.25 1.50 2.39
C THR A 63 9.75 1.27 2.41
N VAL A 64 9.28 0.27 3.17
CA VAL A 64 7.84 0.00 3.36
C VAL A 64 7.16 1.13 4.13
N VAL A 65 7.80 1.65 5.18
CA VAL A 65 7.26 2.80 5.93
C VAL A 65 7.20 4.05 5.04
N ARG A 66 8.29 4.35 4.30
CA ARG A 66 8.29 5.48 3.36
C ARG A 66 7.26 5.35 2.27
N LEU A 67 6.99 4.14 1.75
CA LEU A 67 5.88 3.91 0.83
C LEU A 67 4.55 4.35 1.45
N ALA A 68 4.25 3.94 2.69
CA ALA A 68 3.02 4.35 3.37
C ALA A 68 2.91 5.89 3.46
N ILE A 69 4.00 6.58 3.82
CA ILE A 69 4.04 8.04 3.84
C ILE A 69 3.82 8.64 2.44
N SER A 70 4.48 8.10 1.40
CA SER A 70 4.32 8.55 0.01
C SER A 70 2.89 8.38 -0.52
N LEU A 71 2.13 7.42 0.03
CA LEU A 71 0.71 7.19 -0.29
C LEU A 71 -0.25 8.03 0.59
N GLY A 72 0.27 8.91 1.45
CA GLY A 72 -0.53 9.78 2.31
C GLY A 72 -0.99 9.15 3.63
N PHE A 73 -0.44 8.02 4.04
CA PHE A 73 -0.67 7.44 5.36
C PHE A 73 0.30 7.99 6.40
N GLU A 74 -0.12 8.07 7.66
CA GLU A 74 0.74 8.53 8.76
C GLU A 74 1.73 7.45 9.21
N SER A 75 1.41 6.18 8.97
CA SER A 75 2.24 5.05 9.41
C SER A 75 1.91 3.76 8.66
N TYR A 76 2.80 2.77 8.78
CA TYR A 76 2.52 1.41 8.30
C TYR A 76 1.27 0.79 8.96
N ARG A 77 1.01 1.11 10.24
CA ARG A 77 -0.17 0.59 10.96
C ARG A 77 -1.46 1.03 10.27
N GLU A 78 -1.48 2.28 9.80
CA GLU A 78 -2.60 2.86 9.10
C GLU A 78 -2.75 2.28 7.69
N PHE A 79 -1.66 2.20 6.93
CA PHE A 79 -1.61 1.50 5.64
C PHE A 79 -2.18 0.07 5.77
N ARG A 80 -1.70 -0.70 6.77
CA ARG A 80 -2.18 -2.07 7.05
C ARG A 80 -3.68 -2.14 7.38
N ARG A 81 -4.30 -1.06 7.87
CA ARG A 81 -5.73 -1.04 8.20
C ARG A 81 -6.58 -1.23 6.94
N VAL A 82 -6.18 -0.63 5.82
CA VAL A 82 -6.85 -0.77 4.52
C VAL A 82 -6.90 -2.24 4.09
N PHE A 83 -5.76 -2.94 4.18
CA PHE A 83 -5.69 -4.37 3.85
C PHE A 83 -6.48 -5.26 4.81
N ARG A 84 -6.41 -4.99 6.13
CA ARG A 84 -7.22 -5.74 7.11
C ARG A 84 -8.72 -5.60 6.85
N GLN A 85 -9.17 -4.40 6.48
CA GLN A 85 -10.57 -4.18 6.13
C GLN A 85 -10.94 -4.92 4.84
N HIS A 86 -10.09 -4.88 3.82
CA HIS A 86 -10.31 -5.61 2.57
C HIS A 86 -10.42 -7.12 2.79
N VAL A 87 -9.49 -7.71 3.55
CA VAL A 87 -9.53 -9.15 3.88
C VAL A 87 -10.79 -9.50 4.69
N LYS A 88 -11.20 -8.66 5.65
CA LYS A 88 -12.42 -8.87 6.43
C LYS A 88 -13.67 -8.87 5.53
N VAL A 89 -13.78 -7.92 4.61
CA VAL A 89 -14.90 -7.82 3.66
C VAL A 89 -14.92 -9.06 2.76
N ASN A 90 -13.79 -9.44 2.16
CA ASN A 90 -13.73 -10.60 1.26
C ASN A 90 -13.95 -11.94 1.97
N ALA A 91 -13.58 -12.06 3.24
CA ALA A 91 -13.83 -13.25 4.04
C ALA A 91 -15.32 -13.43 4.40
N THR A 92 -16.11 -12.35 4.37
CA THR A 92 -17.55 -12.38 4.72
C THR A 92 -18.43 -12.85 3.55
N TYR A 93 -17.90 -12.85 2.32
CA TYR A 93 -18.63 -13.28 1.11
C TYR A 93 -18.24 -14.68 0.63
N ARG A 94 -17.73 -15.52 1.54
CA ARG A 94 -17.28 -16.89 1.22
C ARG A 94 -18.14 -17.94 1.89
#